data_AF-A0A931L7Z7-F1
#
_entry.id   AF-A0A931L7Z7-F1
#
_cell.length_a   1.000
_cell.length_b   1.000
_cell.length_c   1.000
_cell.angle_alpha   90.00
_cell.angle_beta   90.00
_cell.angle_gamma   90.00
#
_symmetry.space_group_name_H-M   'P 1'
#
loop_
_entity.id
_entity.type
_entity.pdbx_description
1 polymer ?
#
loop_
_entity_poly.entity_id
_entity_poly.type
_entity_poly.pdbx_seq_one_letter_code
_entity_poly.pdbx_strand_id
1 'polypeptide(L)'
;MKHSISRHFLACFASAAALVTALSAGPAAAQCAPATPGVGDTVTCAGFDANGFSSSADNITVDVNGGATVQNPGGDAVNVDGLADTIDNRGFMDGDDEGIQIGGADSFVFNRNGATIEGGDNGVQIEGDRTELTNFNGGRIEGGDRGIEAEDASGVVIINAGEILGLSSDGIRTCDGATISNTVNGSIIGGDDGVQVGSNVTITNRGSITATADQMGGGSSEAITGGDDVSLRNFGAITARDDVFQTGLNADVVNSGVL
;
A
#
# COMPACT_ATOMS: atom_id res chain seq x y z
N MET A 1 65.13 -42.96 -66.22
CA MET A 1 65.92 -41.81 -65.76
C MET A 1 64.94 -40.80 -65.18
N LYS A 2 64.83 -40.74 -63.86
CA LYS A 2 65.38 -39.67 -63.00
C LYS A 2 64.78 -38.28 -63.30
N HIS A 3 63.90 -37.84 -62.39
CA HIS A 3 63.72 -36.50 -61.78
C HIS A 3 62.21 -36.22 -61.57
N SER A 4 61.60 -36.25 -60.37
CA SER A 4 61.92 -35.69 -59.04
C SER A 4 61.50 -34.22 -58.86
N ILE A 5 60.58 -34.02 -57.89
CA ILE A 5 60.30 -32.78 -57.10
C ILE A 5 59.45 -31.73 -57.85
N SER A 6 58.36 -31.12 -57.34
CA SER A 6 58.12 -30.60 -55.98
C SER A 6 56.62 -30.43 -55.68
N ARG A 7 56.23 -30.77 -54.45
CA ARG A 7 54.95 -30.48 -53.81
C ARG A 7 54.95 -29.04 -53.26
N HIS A 8 53.91 -28.25 -53.45
CA HIS A 8 53.50 -27.21 -52.50
C HIS A 8 51.95 -27.19 -52.42
N PHE A 9 51.43 -27.91 -51.43
CA PHE A 9 50.05 -27.81 -50.97
C PHE A 9 49.92 -26.51 -50.17
N LEU A 10 49.14 -25.56 -50.66
CA LEU A 10 48.79 -24.35 -49.93
C LEU A 10 47.54 -24.66 -49.07
N ALA A 11 47.77 -25.03 -47.81
CA ALA A 11 46.71 -25.17 -46.82
C ALA A 11 46.37 -23.79 -46.26
N CYS A 12 45.21 -23.25 -46.66
CA CYS A 12 44.64 -22.05 -46.07
C CYS A 12 43.97 -22.44 -44.75
N PHE A 13 44.61 -22.16 -43.62
CA PHE A 13 44.01 -22.36 -42.30
C PHE A 13 42.94 -21.29 -42.06
N ALA A 14 41.67 -21.71 -42.09
CA ALA A 14 40.56 -20.92 -41.59
C ALA A 14 40.64 -20.85 -40.06
N SER A 15 41.01 -19.69 -39.53
CA SER A 15 40.94 -19.41 -38.09
C SER A 15 39.53 -18.93 -37.76
N ALA A 16 38.67 -19.85 -37.33
CA ALA A 16 37.37 -19.50 -36.76
C ALA A 16 37.60 -19.10 -35.30
N ALA A 17 37.67 -17.78 -35.05
CA ALA A 17 37.63 -17.25 -33.69
C ALA A 17 36.22 -17.52 -33.13
N ALA A 18 36.10 -18.53 -32.27
CA ALA A 18 34.90 -18.77 -31.50
C ALA A 18 34.77 -17.65 -30.45
N LEU A 19 33.96 -16.64 -30.78
CA LEU A 19 33.54 -15.62 -29.85
C LEU A 19 32.56 -16.28 -28.87
N VAL A 20 33.09 -16.73 -27.72
CA VAL A 20 32.26 -17.15 -26.59
C VAL A 20 31.64 -15.88 -26.02
N THR A 21 30.44 -15.54 -26.48
CA THR A 21 29.56 -14.61 -25.78
C THR A 21 29.21 -15.25 -24.45
N ALA A 22 29.85 -14.80 -23.37
CA ALA A 22 29.35 -15.02 -22.03
C ALA A 22 27.96 -14.37 -21.97
N LEU A 23 26.90 -15.18 -22.15
CA LEU A 23 25.58 -14.80 -21.63
C LEU A 23 25.77 -14.72 -20.12
N SER A 24 26.00 -13.52 -19.61
CA SER A 24 25.72 -13.24 -18.22
C SER A 24 24.22 -13.51 -18.06
N ALA A 25 23.87 -14.66 -17.48
CA ALA A 25 22.58 -14.80 -16.84
C ALA A 25 22.53 -13.66 -15.81
N GLY A 26 21.81 -12.58 -16.16
CA GLY A 26 21.43 -11.59 -15.16
C GLY A 26 20.74 -12.32 -14.01
N PRO A 27 20.78 -11.77 -12.78
CA PRO A 27 19.93 -12.30 -11.72
C PRO A 27 18.52 -12.44 -12.29
N ALA A 28 17.90 -13.62 -12.12
CA ALA A 28 16.50 -13.81 -12.50
C ALA A 28 15.72 -12.62 -11.93
N ALA A 29 15.03 -11.89 -12.81
CA ALA A 29 14.35 -10.67 -12.44
C ALA A 29 13.45 -10.99 -11.23
N ALA A 30 13.65 -10.19 -10.21
CA ALA A 30 13.09 -10.34 -8.89
C ALA A 30 11.61 -9.90 -8.87
N GLN A 31 10.79 -10.59 -9.67
CA GLN A 31 9.40 -10.24 -9.93
C GLN A 31 8.43 -10.98 -9.00
N CYS A 32 7.25 -10.40 -8.82
CA CYS A 32 6.09 -11.06 -8.26
C CYS A 32 5.69 -12.27 -9.13
N ALA A 33 5.74 -13.48 -8.56
CA ALA A 33 5.47 -14.71 -9.29
C ALA A 33 4.52 -15.66 -8.53
N PRO A 34 3.56 -16.31 -9.22
CA PRO A 34 3.32 -16.23 -10.66
C PRO A 34 2.69 -14.88 -11.07
N ALA A 35 3.03 -14.39 -12.27
CA ALA A 35 2.46 -13.14 -12.79
C ALA A 35 0.96 -13.26 -13.18
N THR A 36 0.44 -14.47 -13.25
CA THR A 36 -0.97 -14.77 -13.56
C THR A 36 -1.43 -15.90 -12.63
N PRO A 37 -1.69 -15.58 -11.35
CA PRO A 37 -2.20 -16.56 -10.41
C PRO A 37 -3.61 -17.03 -10.80
N GLY A 38 -3.93 -18.28 -10.45
CA GLY A 38 -5.30 -18.77 -10.38
C GLY A 38 -5.91 -18.53 -9.00
N VAL A 39 -7.18 -18.92 -8.86
CA VAL A 39 -7.93 -18.81 -7.60
C VAL A 39 -7.21 -19.56 -6.48
N GLY A 40 -6.96 -18.89 -5.35
CA GLY A 40 -6.28 -19.51 -4.21
C GLY A 40 -4.76 -19.53 -4.28
N ASP A 41 -4.15 -19.05 -5.37
CA ASP A 41 -2.69 -19.09 -5.51
C ASP A 41 -2.01 -18.03 -4.63
N THR A 42 -0.75 -18.32 -4.29
CA THR A 42 0.13 -17.35 -3.65
C THR A 42 1.10 -16.78 -4.67
N VAL A 43 1.10 -15.46 -4.80
CA VAL A 43 2.09 -14.67 -5.52
C VAL A 43 3.17 -14.24 -4.55
N THR A 44 4.41 -14.53 -4.86
CA THR A 44 5.56 -14.14 -4.04
C THR A 44 6.38 -13.09 -4.77
N CYS A 45 6.51 -11.91 -4.17
CA CYS A 45 7.41 -10.86 -4.62
C CYS A 45 8.70 -10.94 -3.81
N ALA A 46 9.83 -11.11 -4.50
CA ALA A 46 11.15 -11.22 -3.87
C ALA A 46 12.16 -10.41 -4.65
N GLY A 47 12.88 -9.50 -3.98
CA GLY A 47 13.80 -8.53 -4.60
C GLY A 47 13.04 -7.39 -5.30
N PHE A 48 13.51 -6.90 -6.44
CA PHE A 48 12.96 -5.74 -7.15
C PHE A 48 12.01 -6.10 -8.32
N ASP A 49 10.73 -5.78 -8.18
CA ASP A 49 9.73 -5.73 -9.25
C ASP A 49 9.54 -4.27 -9.70
N ALA A 50 9.58 -4.03 -11.01
CA ALA A 50 9.62 -2.70 -11.60
C ALA A 50 8.32 -2.30 -12.31
N ASN A 51 7.34 -3.20 -12.35
CA ASN A 51 6.14 -3.06 -13.16
C ASN A 51 4.86 -3.43 -12.39
N GLY A 52 4.92 -3.36 -11.06
CA GLY A 52 3.84 -3.74 -10.15
C GLY A 52 3.37 -5.18 -10.29
N PHE A 53 2.27 -5.46 -9.60
CA PHE A 53 1.52 -6.70 -9.74
C PHE A 53 0.03 -6.40 -9.83
N SER A 54 -0.67 -7.05 -10.77
CA SER A 54 -2.12 -6.93 -10.86
C SER A 54 -2.82 -8.27 -11.14
N SER A 55 -4.01 -8.44 -10.58
CA SER A 55 -4.81 -9.65 -10.74
C SER A 55 -6.30 -9.40 -10.43
N SER A 56 -7.16 -10.13 -11.14
CA SER A 56 -8.60 -10.21 -10.86
C SER A 56 -9.05 -11.63 -10.43
N ALA A 57 -8.08 -12.50 -10.11
CA ALA A 57 -8.35 -13.82 -9.58
C ALA A 57 -8.73 -13.73 -8.09
N ASP A 58 -9.76 -14.47 -7.69
CA ASP A 58 -10.24 -14.47 -6.30
C ASP A 58 -9.32 -15.25 -5.35
N ASN A 59 -9.33 -14.85 -4.09
CA ASN A 59 -8.72 -15.53 -2.96
C ASN A 59 -7.22 -15.75 -3.17
N ILE A 60 -6.53 -14.83 -3.85
CA ILE A 60 -5.08 -14.89 -3.99
C ILE A 60 -4.40 -14.32 -2.76
N THR A 61 -3.14 -14.69 -2.55
CA THR A 61 -2.27 -14.07 -1.55
C THR A 61 -1.06 -13.45 -2.23
N VAL A 62 -0.88 -12.14 -2.13
CA VAL A 62 0.32 -11.42 -2.56
C VAL A 62 1.25 -11.27 -1.34
N ASP A 63 2.34 -12.03 -1.33
CA ASP A 63 3.36 -12.02 -0.28
C ASP A 63 4.59 -11.21 -0.76
N VAL A 64 4.74 -9.99 -0.23
CA VAL A 64 5.90 -9.14 -0.49
C VAL A 64 6.95 -9.38 0.59
N ASN A 65 8.03 -10.05 0.22
CA ASN A 65 9.06 -10.46 1.17
C ASN A 65 9.81 -9.28 1.81
N GLY A 66 10.41 -9.55 2.97
CA GLY A 66 11.36 -8.62 3.59
C GLY A 66 12.52 -8.27 2.66
N GLY A 67 12.71 -6.96 2.42
CA GLY A 67 13.72 -6.45 1.49
C GLY A 67 13.35 -6.56 0.01
N ALA A 68 12.13 -7.00 -0.31
CA ALA A 68 11.58 -6.82 -1.64
C ALA A 68 11.11 -5.37 -1.84
N THR A 69 11.11 -4.93 -3.09
CA THR A 69 10.59 -3.66 -3.57
C THR A 69 9.68 -3.96 -4.74
N VAL A 70 8.42 -3.50 -4.67
CA VAL A 70 7.48 -3.53 -5.79
C VAL A 70 7.21 -2.09 -6.19
N GLN A 71 7.63 -1.72 -7.40
CA GLN A 71 7.42 -0.41 -7.98
C GLN A 71 6.57 -0.50 -9.23
N ASN A 72 5.72 0.50 -9.47
CA ASN A 72 5.01 0.62 -10.73
C ASN A 72 4.96 2.08 -11.22
N PRO A 73 5.94 2.51 -12.02
CA PRO A 73 5.90 3.85 -12.58
C PRO A 73 4.65 4.06 -13.46
N GLY A 74 3.86 5.07 -13.15
CA GLY A 74 2.60 5.41 -13.80
C GLY A 74 1.38 4.56 -13.41
N GLY A 75 1.42 3.82 -12.30
CA GLY A 75 0.27 3.12 -11.75
C GLY A 75 0.51 2.55 -10.35
N ASP A 76 -0.30 1.57 -9.98
CA ASP A 76 -0.34 1.07 -8.60
C ASP A 76 0.75 0.03 -8.36
N ALA A 77 1.38 0.01 -7.18
CA ALA A 77 2.38 -1.02 -6.90
C ALA A 77 1.73 -2.42 -6.88
N VAL A 78 0.55 -2.55 -6.26
CA VAL A 78 -0.26 -3.76 -6.28
C VAL A 78 -1.73 -3.41 -6.49
N ASN A 79 -2.36 -4.05 -7.47
CA ASN A 79 -3.79 -3.91 -7.75
C ASN A 79 -4.49 -5.29 -7.74
N VAL A 80 -5.44 -5.49 -6.84
CA VAL A 80 -6.22 -6.74 -6.77
C VAL A 80 -7.72 -6.47 -6.79
N ASP A 81 -8.38 -6.98 -7.82
CA ASP A 81 -9.83 -6.82 -8.05
C ASP A 81 -10.65 -8.05 -7.64
N GLY A 82 -9.96 -9.16 -7.30
CA GLY A 82 -10.58 -10.42 -6.91
C GLY A 82 -11.19 -10.38 -5.51
N LEU A 83 -12.19 -11.22 -5.27
CA LEU A 83 -12.82 -11.32 -3.96
C LEU A 83 -11.91 -12.06 -2.97
N ALA A 84 -11.92 -11.59 -1.71
CA ALA A 84 -11.20 -12.21 -0.60
C ALA A 84 -9.69 -12.31 -0.79
N ASP A 85 -9.09 -11.34 -1.48
CA ASP A 85 -7.65 -11.30 -1.71
C ASP A 85 -6.90 -10.87 -0.46
N THR A 86 -5.66 -11.33 -0.31
CA THR A 86 -4.79 -10.98 0.82
C THR A 86 -3.49 -10.39 0.31
N ILE A 87 -3.12 -9.21 0.81
CA ILE A 87 -1.79 -8.63 0.62
C ILE A 87 -1.04 -8.67 1.95
N ASP A 88 0.11 -9.35 1.98
CA ASP A 88 1.00 -9.43 3.14
C ASP A 88 2.34 -8.76 2.81
N ASN A 89 2.48 -7.51 3.25
CA ASN A 89 3.66 -6.70 2.98
C ASN A 89 4.70 -6.82 4.10
N ARG A 90 5.90 -7.30 3.78
CA ARG A 90 7.10 -7.20 4.64
C ARG A 90 8.20 -6.33 4.00
N GLY A 91 7.97 -5.81 2.80
CA GLY A 91 8.94 -5.07 2.01
C GLY A 91 8.55 -3.60 1.81
N PHE A 92 8.88 -3.09 0.63
CA PHE A 92 8.58 -1.74 0.17
C PHE A 92 7.67 -1.81 -1.06
N MET A 93 6.56 -1.09 -1.04
CA MET A 93 5.67 -0.90 -2.19
C MET A 93 5.58 0.59 -2.50
N ASP A 94 5.67 0.93 -3.78
CA ASP A 94 5.77 2.31 -4.26
C ASP A 94 5.09 2.44 -5.63
N GLY A 95 3.87 2.98 -5.60
CA GLY A 95 3.07 3.26 -6.78
C GLY A 95 3.03 4.75 -7.07
N ASP A 96 3.12 5.12 -8.35
CA ASP A 96 2.96 6.53 -8.76
C ASP A 96 1.50 7.00 -8.62
N ASP A 97 0.54 6.07 -8.59
CA ASP A 97 -0.88 6.31 -8.30
C ASP A 97 -1.19 5.79 -6.88
N GLU A 98 -1.69 4.56 -6.72
CA GLU A 98 -1.87 3.94 -5.40
C GLU A 98 -0.67 3.09 -4.97
N GLY A 99 -0.34 3.10 -3.68
CA GLY A 99 0.54 2.06 -3.13
C GLY A 99 -0.11 0.68 -3.25
N ILE A 100 -1.41 0.60 -2.95
CA ILE A 100 -2.25 -0.59 -3.14
C ILE A 100 -3.66 -0.16 -3.57
N GLN A 101 -4.23 -0.81 -4.59
CA GLN A 101 -5.67 -0.76 -4.89
C GLN A 101 -6.34 -2.11 -4.61
N ILE A 102 -7.46 -2.09 -3.87
CA ILE A 102 -8.31 -3.25 -3.57
C ILE A 102 -9.71 -3.04 -4.16
N GLY A 103 -10.01 -3.71 -5.28
CA GLY A 103 -11.34 -3.68 -5.91
C GLY A 103 -12.33 -4.68 -5.31
N GLY A 104 -11.86 -5.84 -4.84
CA GLY A 104 -12.72 -6.92 -4.39
C GLY A 104 -13.04 -6.89 -2.89
N ALA A 105 -14.29 -7.21 -2.55
CA ALA A 105 -14.77 -7.30 -1.17
C ALA A 105 -14.11 -8.45 -0.38
N ASP A 106 -14.23 -8.40 0.95
CA ASP A 106 -13.68 -9.39 1.89
C ASP A 106 -12.15 -9.52 1.90
N SER A 107 -11.45 -8.52 1.39
CA SER A 107 -10.00 -8.56 1.24
C SER A 107 -9.26 -8.16 2.51
N PHE A 108 -7.98 -8.49 2.58
CA PHE A 108 -7.12 -8.24 3.73
C PHE A 108 -5.82 -7.58 3.31
N VAL A 109 -5.41 -6.51 4.00
CA VAL A 109 -4.11 -5.86 3.83
C VAL A 109 -3.34 -5.91 5.14
N PHE A 110 -2.16 -6.51 5.13
CA PHE A 110 -1.26 -6.58 6.27
C PHE A 110 0.04 -5.84 5.96
N ASN A 111 0.20 -4.62 6.48
CA ASN A 111 1.47 -3.91 6.39
C ASN A 111 2.31 -4.21 7.63
N ARG A 112 3.28 -5.12 7.51
CA ARG A 112 4.01 -5.68 8.66
C ARG A 112 5.03 -4.69 9.24
N ASN A 113 5.61 -5.07 10.38
CA ASN A 113 6.65 -4.28 11.03
C ASN A 113 7.84 -4.01 10.09
N GLY A 114 8.19 -2.73 9.93
CA GLY A 114 9.27 -2.27 9.06
C GLY A 114 8.93 -2.26 7.58
N ALA A 115 7.70 -2.63 7.21
CA ALA A 115 7.22 -2.55 5.85
C ALA A 115 6.64 -1.16 5.55
N THR A 116 6.75 -0.75 4.29
CA THR A 116 6.28 0.55 3.83
C THR A 116 5.44 0.39 2.57
N ILE A 117 4.36 1.17 2.51
CA ILE A 117 3.50 1.36 1.34
C ILE A 117 3.48 2.86 1.05
N GLU A 118 3.88 3.24 -0.15
CA GLU A 118 3.87 4.61 -0.67
C GLU A 118 3.01 4.65 -1.94
N GLY A 119 2.09 5.61 -1.99
CA GLY A 119 1.32 5.95 -3.18
C GLY A 119 1.47 7.42 -3.54
N GLY A 120 1.57 7.72 -4.83
CA GLY A 120 1.60 9.09 -5.33
C GLY A 120 0.29 9.84 -5.08
N ASP A 121 -0.85 9.16 -5.13
CA ASP A 121 -2.16 9.64 -4.68
C ASP A 121 -2.51 9.06 -3.30
N ASN A 122 -2.97 7.80 -3.25
CA ASN A 122 -3.37 7.17 -1.99
C ASN A 122 -2.37 6.09 -1.56
N GLY A 123 -2.03 6.04 -0.27
CA GLY A 123 -1.22 4.95 0.26
C GLY A 123 -1.91 3.60 0.04
N VAL A 124 -3.19 3.51 0.40
CA VAL A 124 -4.07 2.38 0.04
C VAL A 124 -5.45 2.89 -0.35
N GLN A 125 -5.96 2.47 -1.50
CA GLN A 125 -7.35 2.65 -1.95
C GLN A 125 -8.15 1.37 -1.79
N ILE A 126 -9.31 1.48 -1.15
CA ILE A 126 -10.21 0.37 -0.86
C ILE A 126 -11.58 0.66 -1.49
N GLU A 127 -11.91 -0.09 -2.53
CA GLU A 127 -13.24 -0.09 -3.17
C GLU A 127 -14.05 -1.34 -2.80
N GLY A 128 -13.36 -2.39 -2.32
CA GLY A 128 -13.98 -3.62 -1.85
C GLY A 128 -14.62 -3.51 -0.46
N ASP A 129 -15.93 -3.77 -0.38
CA ASP A 129 -16.67 -3.85 0.89
C ASP A 129 -16.04 -4.81 1.91
N ARG A 130 -16.13 -4.46 3.20
CA ARG A 130 -15.68 -5.29 4.33
C ARG A 130 -14.20 -5.67 4.27
N THR A 131 -13.39 -4.91 3.54
CA THR A 131 -11.94 -5.06 3.55
C THR A 131 -11.39 -4.71 4.94
N GLU A 132 -10.44 -5.51 5.42
CA GLU A 132 -9.72 -5.29 6.67
C GLU A 132 -8.27 -4.92 6.39
N LEU A 133 -7.86 -3.74 6.83
CA LEU A 133 -6.47 -3.28 6.77
C LEU A 133 -5.87 -3.25 8.17
N THR A 134 -4.74 -3.92 8.34
CA THR A 134 -3.92 -3.81 9.55
C THR A 134 -2.53 -3.28 9.22
N ASN A 135 -2.25 -2.07 9.70
CA ASN A 135 -0.90 -1.50 9.72
C ASN A 135 -0.24 -1.83 11.06
N PHE A 136 0.72 -2.76 11.04
CA PHE A 136 1.38 -3.23 12.26
C PHE A 136 2.31 -2.18 12.85
N ASN A 137 2.69 -2.36 14.12
CA ASN A 137 3.68 -1.50 14.76
C ASN A 137 4.96 -1.41 13.92
N GLY A 138 5.43 -0.20 13.63
CA GLY A 138 6.56 0.08 12.76
C GLY A 138 6.31 -0.12 11.26
N GLY A 139 5.10 -0.45 10.83
CA GLY A 139 4.68 -0.32 9.44
C GLY A 139 4.36 1.15 9.12
N ARG A 140 4.61 1.57 7.88
CA ARG A 140 4.29 2.90 7.37
C ARG A 140 3.39 2.80 6.14
N ILE A 141 2.32 3.59 6.11
CA ILE A 141 1.47 3.81 4.93
C ILE A 141 1.46 5.30 4.67
N GLU A 142 1.81 5.70 3.45
CA GLU A 142 1.90 7.09 3.04
C GLU A 142 1.26 7.29 1.67
N GLY A 143 0.38 8.28 1.56
CA GLY A 143 -0.10 8.76 0.27
C GLY A 143 0.18 10.23 0.08
N GLY A 144 0.44 10.61 -1.17
CA GLY A 144 0.58 12.01 -1.57
C GLY A 144 -0.66 12.85 -1.25
N ASP A 145 -1.86 12.29 -1.45
CA ASP A 145 -3.12 12.88 -1.02
C ASP A 145 -3.60 12.29 0.31
N ARG A 146 -3.98 11.01 0.36
CA ARG A 146 -4.51 10.36 1.56
C ARG A 146 -3.69 9.15 1.96
N GLY A 147 -3.58 8.92 3.27
CA GLY A 147 -2.95 7.69 3.77
C GLY A 147 -3.77 6.46 3.36
N ILE A 148 -5.08 6.50 3.62
CA ILE A 148 -6.04 5.47 3.21
C ILE A 148 -7.32 6.13 2.69
N GLU A 149 -7.79 5.71 1.52
CA GLU A 149 -9.05 6.10 0.87
C GLU A 149 -10.00 4.89 0.83
N ALA A 150 -11.22 5.05 1.33
CA ALA A 150 -12.24 4.00 1.35
C ALA A 150 -13.68 4.56 1.24
N GLU A 151 -13.88 5.60 0.43
CA GLU A 151 -15.21 6.21 0.21
C GLU A 151 -16.16 5.34 -0.61
N ASP A 152 -15.64 4.40 -1.40
CA ASP A 152 -16.47 3.52 -2.25
C ASP A 152 -16.77 2.16 -1.59
N ALA A 153 -16.28 1.92 -0.36
CA ALA A 153 -16.38 0.63 0.33
C ALA A 153 -17.05 0.71 1.70
N SER A 154 -18.10 -0.07 1.91
CA SER A 154 -18.85 -0.13 3.16
C SER A 154 -18.28 -1.15 4.15
N GLY A 155 -18.36 -0.84 5.45
CA GLY A 155 -17.99 -1.77 6.52
C GLY A 155 -16.50 -2.09 6.60
N VAL A 156 -15.65 -1.20 6.10
CA VAL A 156 -14.19 -1.32 6.14
C VAL A 156 -13.69 -1.27 7.59
N VAL A 157 -12.69 -2.10 7.90
CA VAL A 157 -12.04 -2.14 9.21
C VAL A 157 -10.58 -1.72 9.06
N ILE A 158 -10.17 -0.68 9.79
CA ILE A 158 -8.80 -0.20 9.80
C ILE A 158 -8.21 -0.31 11.20
N ILE A 159 -7.13 -1.07 11.34
CA ILE A 159 -6.39 -1.24 12.57
C ILE A 159 -4.99 -0.67 12.39
N ASN A 160 -4.71 0.41 13.11
CA ASN A 160 -3.41 1.06 13.04
C ASN A 160 -2.61 0.86 14.34
N ALA A 161 -1.42 0.31 14.20
CA ALA A 161 -0.40 0.28 15.24
C ALA A 161 0.92 0.90 14.78
N GLY A 162 1.05 1.23 13.50
CA GLY A 162 2.18 1.92 12.90
C GLY A 162 1.85 3.37 12.57
N GLU A 163 2.36 3.85 11.45
CA GLU A 163 2.11 5.21 10.96
C GLU A 163 1.28 5.19 9.67
N ILE A 164 0.24 6.03 9.63
CA ILE A 164 -0.55 6.32 8.44
C ILE A 164 -0.48 7.83 8.20
N LEU A 165 -0.11 8.23 6.98
CA LEU A 165 0.15 9.60 6.61
C LEU A 165 -0.55 9.95 5.28
N GLY A 166 -1.46 10.91 5.31
CA GLY A 166 -1.91 11.63 4.11
C GLY A 166 -1.23 12.98 4.06
N LEU A 167 -0.49 13.27 2.99
CA LEU A 167 0.36 14.47 2.96
C LEU A 167 -0.43 15.75 2.63
N SER A 168 -1.32 15.73 1.62
CA SER A 168 -2.11 16.92 1.24
C SER A 168 -3.56 16.93 1.75
N SER A 169 -4.16 15.76 1.98
CA SER A 169 -5.52 15.59 2.50
C SER A 169 -5.47 14.71 3.75
N ASP A 170 -6.31 13.69 3.84
CA ASP A 170 -6.62 13.07 5.14
C ASP A 170 -5.69 11.92 5.46
N GLY A 171 -5.45 11.69 6.76
CA GLY A 171 -4.76 10.47 7.18
C GLY A 171 -5.56 9.23 6.77
N ILE A 172 -6.87 9.24 7.06
CA ILE A 172 -7.81 8.20 6.66
C ILE A 172 -9.12 8.86 6.21
N ARG A 173 -9.66 8.42 5.08
CA ARG A 173 -11.00 8.77 4.61
C ARG A 173 -11.83 7.51 4.35
N THR A 174 -13.04 7.43 4.91
CA THR A 174 -13.94 6.27 4.71
C THR A 174 -15.39 6.68 4.50
N CYS A 175 -16.20 5.81 3.90
CA CYS A 175 -17.65 5.97 3.91
C CYS A 175 -18.31 5.50 5.23
N ASP A 176 -19.62 5.21 5.15
CA ASP A 176 -20.47 4.79 6.25
C ASP A 176 -20.08 3.41 6.82
N GLY A 177 -20.32 3.22 8.12
CA GLY A 177 -20.23 1.92 8.78
C GLY A 177 -18.80 1.41 9.02
N ALA A 178 -17.78 2.21 8.75
CA ALA A 178 -16.39 1.86 9.02
C ALA A 178 -16.09 1.66 10.51
N THR A 179 -15.04 0.89 10.81
CA THR A 179 -14.48 0.74 12.15
C THR A 179 -12.99 1.07 12.13
N ILE A 180 -12.58 2.09 12.88
CA ILE A 180 -11.20 2.55 12.94
C ILE A 180 -10.66 2.38 14.36
N SER A 181 -9.56 1.63 14.49
CA SER A 181 -8.87 1.38 15.76
C SER A 181 -7.42 1.82 15.68
N ASN A 182 -7.12 3.01 16.20
CA ASN A 182 -5.76 3.48 16.38
C ASN A 182 -5.23 3.02 17.75
N THR A 183 -4.27 2.11 17.75
CA THR A 183 -3.72 1.48 18.97
C THR A 183 -2.65 2.36 19.62
N VAL A 184 -2.10 1.94 20.76
CA VAL A 184 -1.18 2.77 21.59
C VAL A 184 0.06 3.26 20.83
N ASN A 185 0.57 2.49 19.87
CA ASN A 185 1.72 2.89 19.05
C ASN A 185 1.30 3.49 17.70
N GLY A 186 0.01 3.52 17.42
CA GLY A 186 -0.54 4.00 16.17
C GLY A 186 -0.48 5.52 16.09
N SER A 187 -0.03 6.03 14.94
CA SER A 187 -0.11 7.43 14.56
C SER A 187 -0.87 7.56 13.26
N ILE A 188 -1.88 8.42 13.25
CA ILE A 188 -2.62 8.83 12.05
C ILE A 188 -2.42 10.33 11.88
N ILE A 189 -1.93 10.74 10.71
CA ILE A 189 -1.60 12.13 10.42
C ILE A 189 -2.22 12.50 9.07
N GLY A 190 -3.05 13.54 9.08
CA GLY A 190 -3.54 14.18 7.88
C GLY A 190 -2.91 15.55 7.65
N GLY A 191 -2.75 15.88 6.37
CA GLY A 191 -2.59 17.24 5.91
C GLY A 191 -3.84 18.05 6.23
N ASP A 192 -5.02 17.60 5.81
CA ASP A 192 -6.30 18.23 6.13
C ASP A 192 -6.92 17.62 7.39
N ASP A 193 -7.67 16.52 7.27
CA ASP A 193 -8.24 15.84 8.43
C ASP A 193 -7.37 14.68 8.91
N GLY A 194 -7.26 14.50 10.23
CA GLY A 194 -6.65 13.28 10.75
C GLY A 194 -7.43 12.04 10.29
N VAL A 195 -8.75 12.08 10.45
CA VAL A 195 -9.70 11.05 10.04
C VAL A 195 -11.01 11.68 9.57
N GLN A 196 -11.39 11.50 8.30
CA GLN A 196 -12.69 11.91 7.75
C GLN A 196 -13.56 10.67 7.50
N VAL A 197 -14.80 10.66 7.99
CA VAL A 197 -15.66 9.46 7.90
C VAL A 197 -17.09 9.76 7.48
N GLY A 198 -17.80 8.74 6.99
CA GLY A 198 -19.24 8.79 6.79
C GLY A 198 -20.04 8.72 8.09
N SER A 199 -21.26 8.22 8.00
CA SER A 199 -22.19 8.00 9.11
C SER A 199 -22.05 6.60 9.73
N ASN A 200 -22.56 6.39 10.94
CA ASN A 200 -22.55 5.10 11.64
C ASN A 200 -21.14 4.51 11.86
N VAL A 201 -20.13 5.36 12.06
CA VAL A 201 -18.73 4.95 12.19
C VAL A 201 -18.31 4.82 13.66
N THR A 202 -17.48 3.81 13.95
CA THR A 202 -16.85 3.66 15.27
C THR A 202 -15.36 3.95 15.19
N ILE A 203 -14.90 4.92 15.99
CA ILE A 203 -13.49 5.28 16.13
C ILE A 203 -13.05 5.00 17.56
N THR A 204 -11.97 4.23 17.72
CA THR A 204 -11.28 4.07 19.01
C THR A 204 -9.84 4.52 18.89
N ASN A 205 -9.47 5.57 19.62
CA ASN A 205 -8.11 6.09 19.66
C ASN A 205 -7.42 5.75 20.98
N ARG A 206 -6.27 5.10 20.91
CA ARG A 206 -5.32 4.88 22.02
C ARG A 206 -3.93 5.44 21.70
N GLY A 207 -3.67 5.82 20.45
CA GLY A 207 -2.42 6.41 19.97
C GLY A 207 -2.57 7.91 19.73
N SER A 208 -2.04 8.40 18.60
CA SER A 208 -2.20 9.80 18.16
C SER A 208 -3.01 9.92 16.87
N ILE A 209 -3.91 10.89 16.82
CA ILE A 209 -4.57 11.37 15.60
C ILE A 209 -4.29 12.87 15.48
N THR A 210 -3.71 13.29 14.36
CA THR A 210 -3.29 14.68 14.16
C THR A 210 -3.71 15.21 12.80
N ALA A 211 -4.29 16.42 12.78
CA ALA A 211 -4.41 17.26 11.58
C ALA A 211 -3.32 18.33 11.60
N THR A 212 -2.58 18.50 10.51
CA THR A 212 -1.34 19.31 10.50
C THR A 212 -1.41 20.60 9.69
N ALA A 213 -2.21 20.66 8.62
CA ALA A 213 -2.39 21.89 7.87
C ALA A 213 -3.51 22.75 8.44
N ASP A 214 -3.57 23.96 7.91
CA ASP A 214 -4.68 24.91 7.96
C ASP A 214 -4.68 25.35 6.51
N GLN A 215 -5.47 24.66 5.69
CA GLN A 215 -5.40 24.79 4.23
C GLN A 215 -5.50 26.28 3.90
N MET A 216 -4.50 26.83 3.21
CA MET A 216 -4.40 28.26 2.85
C MET A 216 -5.52 28.77 1.91
N GLY A 217 -6.65 28.07 1.87
CA GLY A 217 -7.88 28.39 1.14
C GLY A 217 -9.15 28.45 2.00
N GLY A 218 -9.06 28.28 3.34
CA GLY A 218 -10.20 28.44 4.25
C GLY A 218 -11.02 27.18 4.52
N GLY A 219 -10.39 26.01 4.43
CA GLY A 219 -10.90 24.79 5.04
C GLY A 219 -10.56 24.78 6.53
N SER A 220 -11.46 24.25 7.36
CA SER A 220 -11.19 23.90 8.74
C SER A 220 -10.50 22.53 8.72
N SER A 221 -9.31 22.43 9.32
CA SER A 221 -8.56 21.16 9.37
C SER A 221 -8.81 20.53 10.73
N GLU A 222 -9.66 19.51 10.73
CA GLU A 222 -10.18 18.85 11.91
C GLU A 222 -9.37 17.60 12.22
N ALA A 223 -9.18 17.26 13.49
CA ALA A 223 -8.58 15.95 13.75
C ALA A 223 -9.51 14.80 13.34
N ILE A 224 -10.82 14.98 13.54
CA ILE A 224 -11.83 14.00 13.15
C ILE A 224 -13.08 14.73 12.61
N THR A 225 -13.43 14.45 11.37
CA THR A 225 -14.68 14.90 10.74
C THR A 225 -15.59 13.70 10.43
N GLY A 226 -16.91 13.85 10.57
CA GLY A 226 -17.81 12.76 10.19
C GLY A 226 -19.28 13.09 9.95
N GLY A 227 -20.03 12.10 9.48
CA GLY A 227 -21.48 12.16 9.28
C GLY A 227 -22.29 12.03 10.59
N ASP A 228 -23.49 11.45 10.48
CA ASP A 228 -24.35 11.17 11.64
C ASP A 228 -23.91 9.89 12.39
N ASP A 229 -24.28 9.78 13.66
CA ASP A 229 -24.11 8.55 14.47
C ASP A 229 -22.64 8.08 14.60
N VAL A 230 -21.68 9.02 14.64
CA VAL A 230 -20.25 8.73 14.85
C VAL A 230 -19.98 8.48 16.35
N SER A 231 -19.41 7.32 16.68
CA SER A 231 -19.00 6.95 18.04
C SER A 231 -17.49 7.05 18.21
N LEU A 232 -17.00 8.03 18.97
CA LEU A 232 -15.58 8.19 19.32
C LEU A 232 -15.29 7.76 20.77
N ARG A 233 -14.32 6.87 20.94
CA ARG A 233 -13.70 6.57 22.24
C ARG A 233 -12.23 6.95 22.24
N ASN A 234 -11.89 8.07 22.87
CA ASN A 234 -10.52 8.53 22.99
C ASN A 234 -9.88 8.16 24.33
N PHE A 235 -8.75 7.49 24.26
CA PHE A 235 -7.83 7.18 25.37
C PHE A 235 -6.41 7.71 25.09
N GLY A 236 -6.16 8.17 23.86
CA GLY A 236 -4.85 8.64 23.37
C GLY A 236 -4.80 10.16 23.26
N ALA A 237 -4.04 10.66 22.28
CA ALA A 237 -3.99 12.07 21.94
C ALA A 237 -4.73 12.32 20.62
N ILE A 238 -5.52 13.38 20.57
CA ILE A 238 -6.09 13.92 19.35
C ILE A 238 -5.69 15.40 19.29
N THR A 239 -5.20 15.88 18.15
CA THR A 239 -4.73 17.26 18.02
C THR A 239 -5.11 17.80 16.64
N ALA A 240 -5.76 18.95 16.61
CA ALA A 240 -6.09 19.67 15.38
C ALA A 240 -5.64 21.12 15.48
N ARG A 241 -5.65 21.82 14.35
CA ARG A 241 -5.46 23.26 14.32
C ARG A 241 -6.77 24.02 14.54
N ASP A 242 -7.89 23.48 14.06
CA ASP A 242 -9.22 24.03 14.29
C ASP A 242 -9.98 23.18 15.32
N ASP A 243 -10.91 22.34 14.88
CA ASP A 243 -11.72 21.51 15.77
C ASP A 243 -11.14 20.09 15.92
N VAL A 244 -11.12 19.60 17.16
CA VAL A 244 -10.67 18.22 17.43
C VAL A 244 -11.70 17.19 16.96
N PHE A 245 -12.98 17.56 16.90
CA PHE A 245 -14.06 16.66 16.52
C PHE A 245 -15.26 17.44 15.97
N GLN A 246 -15.62 17.20 14.70
CA GLN A 246 -16.75 17.82 14.02
C GLN A 246 -17.61 16.74 13.33
N THR A 247 -18.86 16.57 13.74
CA THR A 247 -19.73 15.56 13.16
C THR A 247 -21.16 16.04 12.96
N GLY A 248 -21.96 15.23 12.27
CA GLY A 248 -23.41 15.36 12.19
C GLY A 248 -24.12 15.07 13.52
N LEU A 249 -25.37 14.61 13.42
CA LEU A 249 -26.25 14.36 14.54
C LEU A 249 -25.84 13.10 15.33
N ASN A 250 -26.25 13.05 16.61
CA ASN A 250 -26.17 11.87 17.47
C ASN A 250 -24.76 11.29 17.71
N ALA A 251 -23.71 12.11 17.63
CA ALA A 251 -22.38 11.64 17.98
C ALA A 251 -22.28 11.20 19.46
N ASP A 252 -21.61 10.07 19.69
CA ASP A 252 -21.29 9.55 21.02
C ASP A 252 -19.78 9.69 21.26
N VAL A 253 -19.39 10.64 22.11
CA VAL A 253 -17.97 10.92 22.38
C VAL A 253 -17.64 10.62 23.84
N VAL A 254 -16.74 9.66 24.04
CA VAL A 254 -16.15 9.34 25.35
C VAL A 254 -14.66 9.64 25.29
N ASN A 255 -14.23 10.70 25.98
CA ASN A 255 -12.83 11.06 26.10
C ASN A 255 -12.28 10.77 27.51
N SER A 256 -11.14 10.09 27.55
CA SER A 256 -10.29 9.87 28.72
C SER A 256 -8.81 10.15 28.44
N GLY A 257 -8.50 10.63 27.23
CA GLY A 257 -7.17 11.01 26.78
C GLY A 257 -6.99 12.53 26.68
N VAL A 258 -6.08 12.96 25.80
CA VAL A 258 -5.77 14.36 25.51
C VAL A 258 -6.51 14.80 24.25
N LEU A 259 -7.09 16.01 24.32
CA LEU A 259 -7.64 16.79 23.21
C LEU A 259 -6.95 18.16 23.24
#